data_AF-A0A2V7XTQ9-F1
#
_entry.id   AF-A0A2V7XTQ9-F1
#
_cell.length_a   1.000
_cell.length_b   1.000
_cell.length_c   1.000
_cell.angle_alpha   90.00
_cell.angle_beta   90.00
_cell.angle_gamma   90.00
#
_symmetry.space_group_name_H-M   'P 1'
#
loop_
_entity.id
_entity.type
_entity.pdbx_description
1 polymer ?
#
loop_
_entity_poly.entity_id
_entity_poly.type
_entity_poly.pdbx_seq_one_letter_code
_entity_poly.pdbx_strand_id
1 'polypeptide(L)'
;MTPNNRLFALAAAVLLSAPAAHASMAVAATFDDKVALATSIIFGKCVRQESRFDPSGRWIVTYSTFQIEKTMKGNPQPEMTVVTPGGQVGSVHQDTIGIPAFHPGAENVIFVKNSSLGPTVLYFDQGAYDVTTDDRGEKIVSPVLSNLVKIDTQRGMAVAPNDVPRPLAQFERDVNDTLRSLREQKIRMDTLAAERLRQEASFWSVVRQNKWTIVLALAGIAFATWRLLRH
;
A
#
# COMPACT_ATOMS: atom_id res chain seq x y z
N MET A 1 -56.48 24.54 14.22
CA MET A 1 -55.10 24.09 13.90
C MET A 1 -54.52 25.04 12.86
N THR A 2 -53.62 25.91 13.29
CA THR A 2 -53.09 27.03 12.51
C THR A 2 -52.18 26.55 11.36
N PRO A 3 -52.18 27.24 10.20
CA PRO A 3 -51.40 26.85 9.02
C PRO A 3 -49.88 26.78 9.24
N ASN A 4 -49.36 27.39 10.32
CA ASN A 4 -47.94 27.35 10.68
C ASN A 4 -47.43 25.93 11.02
N ASN A 5 -48.26 25.04 11.56
CA ASN A 5 -47.81 23.70 11.92
C ASN A 5 -47.56 22.80 10.70
N ARG A 6 -48.13 23.11 9.54
CA ARG A 6 -47.92 22.36 8.29
C ARG A 6 -46.60 22.71 7.61
N LEU A 7 -46.17 23.97 7.70
CA LEU A 7 -44.87 24.43 7.20
C LEU A 7 -43.71 23.86 8.02
N PHE A 8 -43.85 23.80 9.35
CA PHE A 8 -42.87 23.14 10.21
C PHE A 8 -42.78 21.63 9.98
N ALA A 9 -43.92 20.96 9.74
CA ALA A 9 -43.95 19.54 9.40
C ALA A 9 -43.29 19.23 8.04
N LEU A 10 -43.44 20.12 7.04
CA LEU A 10 -42.81 19.95 5.73
C LEU A 10 -41.29 20.18 5.79
N ALA A 11 -40.83 21.18 6.56
CA ALA A 11 -39.41 21.46 6.75
C ALA A 11 -38.69 20.33 7.50
N ALA A 12 -39.36 19.69 8.47
CA ALA A 12 -38.80 18.54 9.19
C ALA A 12 -38.66 17.29 8.29
N ALA A 13 -39.59 17.07 7.35
CA ALA A 13 -39.55 15.93 6.44
C ALA A 13 -38.41 16.01 5.39
N VAL A 14 -38.01 17.22 4.98
CA VAL A 14 -36.91 17.44 4.01
C VAL A 14 -35.53 17.23 4.66
N LEU A 15 -35.38 17.53 5.95
CA LEU A 15 -34.11 17.30 6.68
C LEU A 15 -33.80 15.81 6.93
N LEU A 16 -34.83 14.95 6.94
CA LEU A 16 -34.68 13.49 7.11
C LEU A 16 -34.34 12.74 5.81
N SER A 17 -34.31 13.44 4.67
CA SER A 17 -34.02 12.88 3.35
C SER A 17 -32.72 13.42 2.74
N ALA A 18 -31.78 13.85 3.58
CA ALA A 18 -30.41 14.07 3.14
C ALA A 18 -29.78 12.72 2.75
N PRO A 19 -29.40 12.49 1.48
CA PRO A 19 -28.68 11.28 1.12
C PRO A 19 -27.39 11.24 1.93
N ALA A 20 -27.14 10.13 2.63
CA ALA A 20 -25.86 9.88 3.26
C ALA A 20 -24.80 9.94 2.14
N ALA A 21 -24.07 11.05 2.08
CA ALA A 21 -22.90 11.15 1.23
C ALA A 21 -21.92 10.08 1.71
N HIS A 22 -21.81 8.99 0.95
CA HIS A 22 -20.86 7.93 1.22
C HIS A 22 -19.47 8.48 0.88
N ALA A 23 -18.87 9.21 1.83
CA ALA A 23 -17.47 9.57 1.75
C ALA A 23 -16.68 8.25 1.69
N SER A 24 -16.03 8.00 0.56
CA SER A 24 -15.17 6.84 0.40
C SER A 24 -14.02 6.97 1.41
N MET A 25 -13.97 6.12 2.43
CA MET A 25 -12.93 6.15 3.46
C MET A 25 -11.77 5.26 3.01
N ALA A 26 -10.64 5.85 2.64
CA ALA A 26 -9.41 5.12 2.36
C ALA A 26 -8.57 5.00 3.66
N VAL A 27 -8.13 3.78 3.99
CA VAL A 27 -7.13 3.57 5.05
C VAL A 27 -5.79 4.14 4.56
N ALA A 28 -5.14 4.94 5.40
CA ALA A 28 -3.84 5.51 5.08
C ALA A 28 -2.75 4.43 5.13
N ALA A 29 -2.05 4.21 4.01
CA ALA A 29 -0.90 3.32 3.92
C ALA A 29 0.32 3.99 4.54
N THR A 30 1.04 3.26 5.40
CA THR A 30 2.26 3.78 6.01
C THR A 30 3.37 3.95 4.97
N PHE A 31 4.35 4.81 5.24
CA PHE A 31 5.51 4.97 4.36
C PHE A 31 6.29 3.66 4.21
N ASP A 32 6.47 2.92 5.30
CA ASP A 32 7.18 1.65 5.29
C ASP A 32 6.45 0.60 4.46
N ASP A 33 5.12 0.54 4.55
CA ASP A 33 4.31 -0.34 3.69
C ASP A 33 4.43 0.02 2.21
N LYS A 34 4.41 1.33 1.90
CA LYS A 34 4.64 1.83 0.55
C LYS A 34 6.00 1.37 0.02
N VAL A 35 7.07 1.55 0.81
CA VAL A 35 8.42 1.12 0.43
C VAL A 35 8.50 -0.40 0.30
N ALA A 36 7.89 -1.16 1.21
CA ALA A 36 7.93 -2.62 1.20
C ALA A 36 7.24 -3.20 -0.05
N LEU A 37 6.04 -2.71 -0.36
CA LEU A 37 5.16 -3.30 -1.37
C LEU A 37 5.38 -2.78 -2.80
N ALA A 38 6.03 -1.63 -2.97
CA ALA A 38 6.34 -1.10 -4.30
C ALA A 38 7.28 -2.06 -5.06
N THR A 39 6.98 -2.34 -6.33
CA THR A 39 7.89 -3.06 -7.24
C THR A 39 9.03 -2.14 -7.68
N SER A 40 8.78 -0.84 -7.80
CA SER A 40 9.80 0.18 -8.07
C SER A 40 9.42 1.51 -7.42
N ILE A 41 10.41 2.32 -7.08
CA ILE A 41 10.20 3.69 -6.57
C ILE A 41 11.07 4.59 -7.43
N ILE A 42 10.43 5.48 -8.18
CA ILE A 42 11.07 6.27 -9.23
C ILE A 42 10.87 7.75 -8.98
N PHE A 43 11.86 8.55 -9.37
CA PHE A 43 11.75 9.99 -9.55
C PHE A 43 11.95 10.28 -11.04
N GLY A 44 11.04 11.05 -11.64
CA GLY A 44 11.14 11.38 -13.06
C GLY A 44 10.14 12.42 -13.51
N LYS A 45 10.29 12.82 -14.77
CA LYS A 45 9.48 13.83 -15.42
C LYS A 45 8.45 13.19 -16.33
N CYS A 46 7.19 13.58 -16.19
CA CYS A 46 6.14 13.19 -17.14
C CYS A 46 6.43 13.85 -18.48
N VAL A 47 6.68 13.07 -19.53
CA VAL A 47 7.00 13.59 -20.87
C VAL A 47 5.82 13.50 -21.83
N ARG A 48 4.86 12.61 -21.56
CA ARG A 48 3.68 12.41 -22.41
C ARG A 48 2.54 11.85 -21.58
N GLN A 49 1.32 12.26 -21.93
CA GLN A 49 0.10 11.70 -21.36
C GLN A 49 -0.94 11.48 -22.46
N GLU A 50 -1.62 10.35 -22.41
CA GLU A 50 -2.74 10.05 -23.31
C GLU A 50 -3.82 9.25 -22.58
N SER A 51 -5.08 9.56 -22.85
CA SER A 51 -6.20 8.76 -22.35
C SER A 51 -6.84 7.99 -23.49
N ARG A 52 -7.21 6.74 -23.23
CA ARG A 52 -7.97 5.90 -24.16
C ARG A 52 -8.90 4.97 -23.37
N PHE A 53 -9.85 4.36 -24.07
CA PHE A 53 -10.57 3.26 -23.48
C PHE A 53 -9.63 2.07 -23.22
N ASP A 54 -9.88 1.37 -22.13
CA ASP A 54 -9.23 0.11 -21.82
C ASP A 54 -9.56 -0.95 -22.89
N PRO A 55 -8.86 -2.10 -22.94
CA PRO A 55 -9.14 -3.14 -23.92
C PRO A 55 -10.59 -3.66 -23.90
N SER A 56 -11.32 -3.52 -22.78
CA SER A 56 -12.74 -3.88 -22.72
C SER A 56 -13.69 -2.82 -23.27
N GLY A 57 -13.21 -1.61 -23.57
CA GLY A 57 -14.02 -0.49 -24.05
C GLY A 57 -14.91 0.14 -22.98
N ARG A 58 -14.77 -0.24 -21.72
CA ARG A 58 -15.71 0.15 -20.64
C ARG A 58 -15.19 1.28 -19.77
N TRP A 59 -13.88 1.37 -19.60
CA TRP A 59 -13.26 2.34 -18.71
C TRP A 59 -12.29 3.22 -19.47
N ILE A 60 -12.30 4.51 -19.19
CA ILE A 60 -11.20 5.37 -19.63
C ILE A 60 -10.01 5.12 -18.71
N VAL A 61 -8.84 4.96 -19.31
CA VAL A 61 -7.54 4.86 -18.63
C VAL A 61 -6.59 5.87 -19.23
N THR A 62 -5.75 6.44 -18.37
CA THR A 62 -4.73 7.41 -18.72
C THR A 62 -3.35 6.79 -18.59
N TYR A 63 -2.57 6.89 -19.66
CA TYR A 63 -1.19 6.44 -19.77
C TYR A 63 -0.29 7.66 -19.64
N SER A 64 0.47 7.74 -18.56
CA SER A 64 1.42 8.81 -18.30
C SER A 64 2.83 8.25 -18.42
N THR A 65 3.57 8.69 -19.42
CA THR A 65 4.94 8.26 -19.69
C THR A 65 5.93 9.17 -18.97
N PHE A 66 6.79 8.55 -18.17
CA PHE A 66 7.82 9.22 -17.38
C PHE A 66 9.20 8.88 -17.92
N GLN A 67 9.99 9.93 -18.15
CA GLN A 67 11.44 9.81 -18.26
C GLN A 67 12.01 9.73 -16.85
N ILE A 68 12.67 8.61 -16.54
CA ILE A 68 13.19 8.33 -15.19
C ILE A 68 14.52 9.06 -15.02
N GLU A 69 14.57 9.95 -14.05
CA GLU A 69 15.79 10.67 -13.67
C GLU A 69 16.56 9.90 -12.60
N LYS A 70 15.84 9.22 -11.68
CA LYS A 70 16.45 8.42 -10.63
C LYS A 70 15.55 7.28 -10.19
N THR A 71 16.20 6.16 -9.86
CA THR A 71 15.54 4.99 -9.27
C THR A 71 16.00 4.83 -7.82
N MET A 72 15.06 4.77 -6.89
CA MET A 72 15.31 4.50 -5.47
C MET A 72 15.11 3.02 -5.12
N LYS A 73 14.18 2.34 -5.81
CA LYS A 73 13.93 0.90 -5.66
C LYS A 73 13.61 0.28 -7.01
N GLY A 74 14.08 -0.95 -7.23
CA GLY A 74 13.84 -1.72 -8.45
C GLY A 74 14.89 -1.42 -9.53
N ASN A 75 14.61 -1.87 -10.75
CA ASN A 75 15.45 -1.62 -11.92
C ASN A 75 14.58 -1.43 -13.17
N PRO A 76 13.81 -0.33 -13.24
CA PRO A 76 12.96 -0.03 -14.39
C PRO A 76 13.79 0.38 -15.60
N GLN A 77 13.17 0.34 -16.78
CA GLN A 77 13.74 0.95 -17.98
C GLN A 77 13.84 2.47 -17.81
N PRO A 78 14.73 3.18 -18.55
CA PRO A 78 14.87 4.64 -18.46
C PRO A 78 13.58 5.43 -18.73
N GLU A 79 12.60 4.78 -19.38
CA GLU A 79 11.25 5.30 -19.58
C GLU A 79 10.24 4.30 -19.04
N MET A 80 9.21 4.80 -18.32
CA MET A 80 8.12 3.98 -17.81
C MET A 80 6.78 4.64 -18.09
N THR A 81 5.82 3.87 -18.61
CA THR A 81 4.43 4.33 -18.71
C THR A 81 3.62 3.79 -17.53
N VAL A 82 3.10 4.72 -16.73
CA VAL A 82 2.22 4.47 -15.58
C VAL A 82 0.77 4.62 -16.02
N VAL A 83 -0.05 3.63 -15.69
CA VAL A 83 -1.47 3.58 -16.05
C VAL A 83 -2.33 3.95 -14.84
N THR A 84 -3.24 4.90 -15.01
CA THR A 84 -4.22 5.30 -14.00
C THR A 84 -5.65 5.24 -14.57
N PRO A 85 -6.67 4.91 -13.76
CA PRO A 85 -8.06 4.93 -14.22
C PRO A 85 -8.60 6.37 -14.32
N GLY A 86 -9.54 6.58 -15.24
CA GLY A 86 -10.09 7.90 -15.54
C GLY A 86 -9.31 8.62 -16.64
N GLY A 87 -9.73 9.86 -16.91
CA GLY A 87 -9.18 10.72 -17.97
C GLY A 87 -10.25 11.22 -18.92
N GLN A 88 -9.84 11.60 -20.13
CA GLN A 88 -10.75 12.17 -21.13
C GLN A 88 -10.51 11.60 -22.52
N VAL A 89 -11.58 11.14 -23.18
CA VAL A 89 -11.55 10.71 -24.59
C VAL A 89 -12.61 11.50 -25.36
N GLY A 90 -12.17 12.42 -26.21
CA GLY A 90 -13.07 13.34 -26.91
C GLY A 90 -13.88 14.18 -25.93
N SER A 91 -15.21 14.07 -26.00
CA SER A 91 -16.13 14.77 -25.08
C SER A 91 -16.46 13.97 -23.80
N VAL A 92 -15.99 12.73 -23.66
CA VAL A 92 -16.27 11.89 -22.50
C VAL A 92 -15.18 12.09 -21.46
N HIS A 93 -15.57 12.58 -20.29
CA HIS A 93 -14.69 12.75 -19.14
C HIS A 93 -15.08 11.77 -18.04
N GLN A 94 -14.09 11.08 -17.47
CA GLN A 94 -14.28 10.15 -16.36
C GLN A 94 -13.37 10.57 -15.21
N ASP A 95 -13.98 11.25 -14.23
CA ASP A 95 -13.33 11.57 -12.96
C ASP A 95 -13.35 10.37 -12.03
N THR A 96 -12.19 10.04 -11.45
CA THR A 96 -12.06 8.97 -10.47
C THR A 96 -11.40 9.52 -9.22
N ILE A 97 -12.10 9.44 -8.10
CA ILE A 97 -11.63 9.95 -6.81
C ILE A 97 -10.41 9.13 -6.35
N GLY A 98 -9.40 9.82 -5.82
CA GLY A 98 -8.20 9.18 -5.26
C GLY A 98 -7.16 8.76 -6.27
N ILE A 99 -7.30 9.21 -7.52
CA ILE A 99 -6.33 8.93 -8.58
C ILE A 99 -5.43 10.15 -8.77
N PRO A 100 -4.09 9.96 -8.80
CA PRO A 100 -3.18 11.06 -9.08
C PRO A 100 -3.35 11.54 -10.51
N ALA A 101 -3.43 12.85 -10.68
CA ALA A 101 -3.33 13.50 -11.97
C ALA A 101 -1.86 13.84 -12.25
N PHE A 102 -1.34 13.33 -13.35
CA PHE A 102 -0.02 13.70 -13.84
C PHE A 102 -0.16 14.67 -15.01
N HIS A 103 0.85 15.51 -15.23
CA HIS A 103 0.85 16.48 -16.32
C HIS A 103 2.20 16.48 -17.03
N PRO A 104 2.24 16.50 -18.38
CA PRO A 104 3.51 16.65 -19.10
C PRO A 104 4.28 17.88 -18.61
N GLY A 105 5.57 17.70 -18.33
CA GLY A 105 6.44 18.71 -17.75
C GLY A 105 6.59 18.63 -16.23
N ALA A 106 5.63 18.03 -15.52
CA ALA A 106 5.69 17.86 -14.08
C ALA A 106 6.69 16.76 -13.69
N GLU A 107 7.31 16.94 -12.52
CA GLU A 107 8.21 15.96 -11.92
C GLU A 107 7.51 15.29 -10.75
N ASN A 108 7.67 13.98 -10.62
CA ASN A 108 6.98 13.19 -9.61
C ASN A 108 7.87 12.11 -9.02
N VAL A 109 7.64 11.80 -7.75
CA VAL A 109 8.05 10.53 -7.15
C VAL A 109 6.87 9.57 -7.18
N ILE A 110 7.09 8.36 -7.70
CA ILE A 110 6.03 7.37 -7.90
C ILE A 110 6.45 6.03 -7.29
N PHE A 111 5.61 5.53 -6.39
CA PHE A 111 5.65 4.17 -5.89
C PHE A 111 4.85 3.31 -6.85
N VAL A 112 5.52 2.39 -7.52
CA VAL A 112 4.95 1.62 -8.61
C VAL A 112 4.59 0.22 -8.11
N LYS A 113 3.47 -0.31 -8.60
CA LYS A 113 3.15 -1.73 -8.58
C LYS A 113 2.79 -2.20 -9.99
N ASN A 114 2.79 -3.51 -10.21
CA ASN A 114 2.33 -4.07 -11.47
C ASN A 114 0.81 -4.31 -11.43
N SER A 115 0.15 -4.09 -12.57
CA SER A 115 -1.25 -4.45 -12.81
C SER A 115 -1.39 -5.17 -14.14
N SER A 116 -2.58 -5.70 -14.44
CA SER A 116 -2.87 -6.35 -15.72
C SER A 116 -2.73 -5.42 -16.93
N LEU A 117 -2.88 -4.11 -16.74
CA LEU A 117 -2.73 -3.10 -17.80
C LEU A 117 -1.31 -2.53 -17.90
N GLY A 118 -0.41 -2.93 -17.00
CA GLY A 118 0.96 -2.42 -16.90
C GLY A 118 1.29 -1.81 -15.53
N PRO A 119 2.44 -1.13 -15.40
CA PRO A 119 2.81 -0.41 -14.20
C PRO A 119 1.74 0.61 -13.80
N THR A 120 1.41 0.68 -12.52
CA THR A 120 0.43 1.61 -11.97
C THR A 120 0.91 2.14 -10.61
N VAL A 121 0.27 3.19 -10.10
CA VAL A 121 0.62 3.79 -8.82
C VAL A 121 0.14 2.91 -7.68
N LEU A 122 1.06 2.54 -6.79
CA LEU A 122 0.75 1.84 -5.55
C LEU A 122 -0.10 2.76 -4.66
N TYR A 123 -1.26 2.28 -4.20
CA TYR A 123 -2.22 3.06 -3.41
C TYR A 123 -2.64 4.41 -4.03
N PHE A 124 -2.50 4.55 -5.35
CA PHE A 124 -2.89 5.75 -6.10
C PHE A 124 -2.39 7.05 -5.47
N ASP A 125 -3.28 7.94 -5.02
CA ASP A 125 -2.92 9.25 -4.45
C ASP A 125 -1.95 9.18 -3.25
N GLN A 126 -1.84 8.04 -2.56
CA GLN A 126 -0.92 7.89 -1.44
C GLN A 126 0.50 7.49 -1.86
N GLY A 127 0.66 6.95 -3.08
CA GLY A 127 1.94 6.53 -3.63
C GLY A 127 2.48 7.42 -4.74
N ALA A 128 1.83 8.56 -5.01
CA ALA A 128 2.34 9.59 -5.89
C ALA A 128 2.64 10.86 -5.09
N TYR A 129 3.72 11.53 -5.47
CA TYR A 129 4.15 12.78 -4.86
C TYR A 129 4.56 13.75 -5.98
N ASP A 130 4.19 15.01 -5.82
CA ASP A 130 4.67 16.09 -6.65
C ASP A 130 6.08 16.49 -6.23
N VAL A 131 6.90 16.83 -7.20
CA VAL A 131 8.23 17.39 -6.98
C VAL A 131 8.26 18.79 -7.56
N THR A 132 8.48 19.77 -6.68
CA THR A 132 8.60 21.18 -7.04
C THR A 132 10.00 21.66 -6.69
N THR A 133 10.45 22.71 -7.37
CA THR A 133 11.73 23.35 -7.05
C THR A 133 11.44 24.59 -6.22
N ASP A 134 12.06 24.73 -5.05
CA ASP A 134 11.92 25.91 -4.20
C ASP A 134 12.76 27.10 -4.70
N ASP A 135 12.65 28.25 -4.02
CA ASP A 135 13.39 29.48 -4.36
C ASP A 135 14.92 29.32 -4.26
N ARG A 136 15.41 28.25 -3.62
CA ARG A 136 16.83 27.94 -3.44
C ARG A 136 17.32 26.92 -4.47
N GLY A 137 16.44 26.44 -5.36
CA GLY A 137 16.77 25.41 -6.35
C GLY A 137 16.71 23.99 -5.79
N GLU A 138 16.22 23.78 -4.57
CA GLU A 138 16.07 22.46 -3.96
C GLU A 138 14.76 21.81 -4.42
N LYS A 139 14.83 20.52 -4.78
CA LYS A 139 13.65 19.73 -5.11
C LYS A 139 12.93 19.31 -3.83
N ILE A 140 11.67 19.71 -3.69
CA ILE A 140 10.78 19.41 -2.58
C ILE A 140 9.72 18.41 -3.03
N VAL A 141 9.63 17.28 -2.32
CA VAL A 141 8.66 16.21 -2.54
C VAL A 141 7.48 16.42 -1.61
N SER A 142 6.26 16.53 -2.16
CA SER A 142 5.02 16.70 -1.40
C SER A 142 3.95 15.73 -1.88
N PRO A 143 3.03 15.24 -1.01
CA PRO A 143 1.92 14.40 -1.45
C PRO A 143 1.09 15.09 -2.53
N VAL A 144 0.60 14.32 -3.51
CA VAL A 144 -0.34 14.87 -4.49
C VAL A 144 -1.62 15.34 -3.79
N LEU A 145 -2.14 16.49 -4.22
CA LEU A 145 -3.43 16.99 -3.77
C LEU A 145 -4.54 16.05 -4.25
N SER A 146 -5.22 15.40 -3.31
CA SER A 146 -6.37 14.55 -3.59
C SER A 146 -7.58 15.04 -2.81
N ASN A 147 -8.76 15.02 -3.45
CA ASN A 147 -10.04 15.42 -2.84
C ASN A 147 -10.59 14.37 -1.85
N LEU A 148 -9.78 13.38 -1.44
CA LEU A 148 -10.17 12.30 -0.53
C LEU A 148 -9.90 12.67 0.93
N VAL A 149 -10.94 12.64 1.76
CA VAL A 149 -10.80 12.73 3.22
C VAL A 149 -10.23 11.40 3.73
N LYS A 150 -8.95 11.40 4.11
CA LYS A 150 -8.26 10.24 4.68
C LYS A 150 -8.56 10.18 6.19
N ILE A 151 -9.12 9.06 6.67
CA ILE A 151 -9.36 8.84 8.11
C ILE A 151 -8.36 7.80 8.59
N ASP A 152 -7.51 8.20 9.53
CA ASP A 152 -6.61 7.31 10.26
C ASP A 152 -7.45 6.48 11.25
N THR A 153 -7.55 5.17 11.02
CA THR A 153 -8.27 4.25 11.91
C THR A 153 -7.48 3.89 13.16
N GLN A 154 -6.27 4.44 13.38
CA GLN A 154 -5.44 4.15 14.54
C GLN A 154 -5.15 5.32 15.49
N ARG A 155 -5.51 6.57 15.17
CA ARG A 155 -5.55 7.67 16.14
C ARG A 155 -6.36 8.84 15.56
N GLY A 156 -7.39 9.26 16.27
CA GLY A 156 -8.09 10.51 15.95
C GLY A 156 -7.09 11.67 15.90
N MET A 157 -7.01 12.30 14.73
CA MET A 157 -6.08 13.38 14.38
C MET A 157 -4.59 12.98 14.27
N ALA A 158 -4.20 12.47 13.11
CA ALA A 158 -2.90 12.74 12.51
C ALA A 158 -3.00 12.53 10.99
N VAL A 159 -2.67 13.56 10.20
CA VAL A 159 -2.15 13.33 8.85
C VAL A 159 -0.99 12.34 9.02
N ALA A 160 -0.90 11.29 8.19
CA ALA A 160 0.20 10.34 8.28
C ALA A 160 1.53 11.12 8.40
N PRO A 161 2.34 10.94 9.46
CA PRO A 161 3.48 11.82 9.78
C PRO A 161 4.52 11.99 8.66
N ASN A 162 4.49 11.12 7.64
CA ASN A 162 5.43 11.06 6.54
C ASN A 162 4.88 11.60 5.20
N ASP A 163 3.70 12.23 5.21
CA ASP A 163 3.11 12.96 4.08
C ASP A 163 3.34 14.49 4.25
N VAL A 164 4.51 14.88 4.76
CA VAL A 164 4.93 16.28 4.92
C VAL A 164 5.91 16.62 3.79
N PRO A 165 5.81 17.82 3.17
CA PRO A 165 6.80 18.27 2.20
C PRO A 165 8.23 18.18 2.74
N ARG A 166 9.13 17.55 1.97
CA ARG A 166 10.53 17.37 2.37
C ARG A 166 11.47 17.36 1.16
N PRO A 167 12.77 17.69 1.33
CA PRO A 167 13.73 17.61 0.24
C PRO A 167 13.82 16.23 -0.39
N LEU A 168 14.00 16.15 -1.71
CA LEU A 168 14.16 14.89 -2.45
C LEU A 168 15.34 14.07 -1.90
N ALA A 169 16.44 14.73 -1.55
CA ALA A 169 17.59 14.06 -0.95
C ALA A 169 17.27 13.41 0.41
N GLN A 170 16.38 14.01 1.20
CA GLN A 170 15.89 13.40 2.45
C GLN A 170 14.94 12.24 2.16
N PHE A 171 14.01 12.43 1.22
CA PHE A 171 13.09 11.38 0.79
C PHE A 171 13.84 10.10 0.36
N GLU A 172 14.90 10.26 -0.42
CA GLU A 172 15.74 9.14 -0.86
C GLU A 172 16.45 8.43 0.29
N ARG A 173 16.96 9.19 1.28
CA ARG A 173 17.56 8.60 2.49
C ARG A 173 16.53 7.77 3.23
N ASP A 174 15.33 8.31 3.43
CA ASP A 174 14.24 7.61 4.11
C ASP A 174 13.89 6.29 3.39
N VAL A 175 13.79 6.29 2.05
CA VAL A 175 13.56 5.05 1.28
C VAL A 175 14.69 4.05 1.48
N ASN A 176 15.94 4.49 1.43
CA ASN A 176 17.11 3.61 1.59
C ASN A 176 17.21 3.00 2.99
N ASP A 177 16.92 3.80 4.02
CA ASP A 177 16.94 3.35 5.41
C ASP A 177 15.82 2.34 5.68
N THR A 178 14.61 2.57 5.17
CA THR A 178 13.52 1.59 5.22
C THR A 178 13.87 0.31 4.45
N LEU A 179 14.50 0.39 3.28
CA LEU A 179 14.95 -0.80 2.55
C LEU A 179 16.01 -1.61 3.33
N ARG A 180 16.91 -0.93 4.03
CA ARG A 180 17.91 -1.57 4.89
C ARG A 180 17.23 -2.29 6.06
N SER A 181 16.32 -1.62 6.77
CA SER A 181 15.63 -2.19 7.92
C SER A 181 14.80 -3.43 7.55
N LEU A 182 14.09 -3.39 6.40
CA LEU A 182 13.31 -4.51 5.87
C LEU A 182 14.20 -5.73 5.53
N ARG A 183 15.39 -5.50 4.97
CA ARG A 183 16.36 -6.57 4.69
C ARG A 183 16.86 -7.22 5.97
N GLU A 184 17.23 -6.42 6.97
CA GLU A 184 17.68 -6.93 8.27
C GLU A 184 16.59 -7.74 8.98
N GLN A 185 15.35 -7.25 8.97
CA GLN A 185 14.19 -7.98 9.52
C GLN A 185 13.99 -9.32 8.81
N LYS A 186 14.06 -9.34 7.48
CA LYS A 186 13.95 -10.58 6.69
C LYS A 186 15.05 -11.57 7.05
N ILE A 187 16.31 -11.13 7.11
CA ILE A 187 17.45 -12.00 7.48
C ILE A 187 17.24 -12.58 8.88
N ARG A 188 16.86 -11.76 9.86
CA ARG A 188 16.57 -12.23 11.22
C ARG A 188 15.45 -13.29 11.25
N MET A 189 14.38 -13.07 10.48
CA MET A 189 13.28 -14.03 10.38
C MET A 189 13.71 -15.34 9.72
N ASP A 190 14.48 -15.27 8.64
CA ASP A 190 14.98 -16.44 7.91
C ASP A 190 15.93 -17.26 8.81
N THR A 191 16.76 -16.60 9.62
CA THR A 191 17.62 -17.28 10.60
C THR A 191 16.82 -18.00 11.69
N LEU A 192 15.79 -17.35 12.25
CA LEU A 192 14.94 -17.97 13.27
C LEU A 192 14.14 -19.15 12.70
N ALA A 193 13.66 -19.03 11.46
CA ALA A 193 12.97 -20.11 10.76
C ALA A 193 13.92 -21.30 10.52
N ALA A 194 15.15 -21.04 10.07
CA ALA A 194 16.16 -22.08 9.88
C ALA A 194 16.55 -22.78 11.19
N GLU A 195 16.66 -22.03 12.29
CA GLU A 195 16.91 -22.60 13.62
C GLU A 195 15.77 -23.50 14.08
N ARG A 196 14.51 -23.09 13.90
CA ARG A 196 13.35 -23.94 14.23
C ARG A 196 13.35 -25.24 13.43
N LEU A 197 13.58 -25.18 12.12
CA LEU A 197 13.67 -26.37 11.27
C LEU A 197 14.81 -27.30 11.70
N ARG A 198 15.96 -26.74 12.11
CA ARG A 198 17.07 -27.53 12.65
C ARG A 198 16.72 -28.19 13.99
N GLN A 199 16.05 -27.48 14.89
CA GLN A 199 15.61 -28.03 16.18
C GLN A 199 14.60 -29.17 15.98
N GLU A 200 13.62 -28.99 15.09
CA GLU A 200 12.67 -30.05 14.74
C GLU A 200 13.37 -31.27 14.14
N ALA A 201 14.29 -31.07 13.19
CA ALA A 201 15.08 -32.17 12.61
C ALA A 201 15.92 -32.91 13.66
N SER A 202 16.55 -32.17 14.59
CA SER A 202 17.32 -32.75 15.70
C SER A 202 16.43 -33.54 16.67
N PHE A 203 15.22 -33.05 16.94
CA PHE A 203 14.25 -33.79 17.76
C PHE A 203 13.92 -35.14 17.11
N TRP A 204 13.62 -35.15 15.81
CA TRP A 204 13.33 -36.39 15.08
C TRP A 204 14.52 -37.33 14.96
N SER A 205 15.75 -36.83 14.85
CA SER A 205 16.93 -37.69 14.86
C SER A 205 17.12 -38.37 16.21
N VAL A 206 16.92 -37.65 17.32
CA VAL A 206 16.99 -38.21 18.68
C VAL A 206 15.90 -39.27 18.89
N VAL A 207 14.66 -39.00 18.49
CA VAL A 207 13.55 -39.97 18.56
C VAL A 207 13.87 -41.21 17.73
N ARG A 208 14.45 -41.06 16.54
CA ARG A 208 14.78 -42.18 15.65
C ARG A 208 15.93 -43.03 16.20
N GLN A 209 16.93 -42.42 16.80
CA GLN A 209 18.09 -43.11 17.37
C GLN A 209 17.71 -43.87 18.65
N ASN A 210 16.79 -43.31 19.46
CA ASN A 210 16.39 -43.86 20.76
C ASN A 210 15.04 -44.61 20.72
N LYS A 211 14.62 -45.10 19.55
CA LYS A 211 13.31 -45.75 19.34
C LYS A 211 13.00 -46.83 20.37
N TRP A 212 13.92 -47.76 20.61
CA TRP A 212 13.70 -48.88 21.52
C TRP A 212 13.58 -48.44 22.98
N THR A 213 14.41 -47.49 23.41
CA THR A 213 14.32 -46.88 24.75
C THR A 213 13.00 -46.14 24.96
N ILE A 214 12.50 -45.42 23.94
CA ILE A 214 11.20 -44.73 24.02
C ILE A 214 10.05 -45.74 24.06
N VAL A 215 10.08 -46.78 23.23
CA VAL A 215 9.05 -47.84 23.22
C VAL A 215 9.01 -48.58 24.57
N LEU A 216 10.17 -48.93 25.14
CA LEU A 216 10.25 -49.57 26.46
C LEU A 216 9.70 -48.67 27.57
N ALA A 217 10.03 -47.37 27.56
CA ALA A 217 9.51 -46.41 28.54
C ALA A 217 7.98 -46.28 28.44
N LEU A 218 7.43 -46.16 27.23
CA LEU A 218 5.98 -46.10 26.99
C LEU A 218 5.27 -47.40 27.41
N ALA A 219 5.86 -48.56 27.12
CA ALA A 219 5.34 -49.85 27.55
C ALA A 219 5.32 -49.97 29.09
N GLY A 220 6.36 -49.48 29.77
CA GLY A 220 6.41 -49.43 31.24
C GLY A 220 5.32 -48.55 31.85
N ILE A 221 5.07 -47.37 31.27
CA ILE A 221 3.98 -46.48 31.70
C ILE A 221 2.61 -47.15 31.48
N ALA A 222 2.37 -47.73 30.30
CA ALA A 222 1.12 -48.43 30.00
C ALA A 222 0.89 -49.64 30.91
N PHE A 223 1.97 -50.35 31.27
CA PHE A 223 1.90 -51.46 32.21
C PHE A 223 1.56 -50.99 33.64
N ALA A 224 2.16 -49.87 34.08
CA ALA A 224 1.86 -49.27 35.39
C ALA A 224 0.40 -48.77 35.46
N THR A 225 -0.11 -48.12 34.41
CA THR A 225 -1.51 -47.68 34.35
C THR A 225 -2.48 -48.85 34.26
N TRP A 226 -2.17 -49.89 33.50
CA TRP A 226 -2.98 -51.11 33.45
C TRP A 226 -3.06 -51.82 34.81
N ARG A 227 -1.95 -51.84 35.56
CA ARG A 227 -1.91 -52.40 36.92
C ARG A 227 -2.77 -51.59 37.91
N LEU A 228 -2.82 -50.27 37.76
CA LEU A 228 -3.67 -49.39 38.59
C LEU A 228 -5.17 -49.57 38.31
N LEU A 229 -5.55 -49.91 37.08
CA LEU A 229 -6.95 -50.12 36.65
C LEU A 229 -7.50 -51.53 36.96
N ARG A 230 -6.64 -52.46 37.40
CA ARG A 230 -7.01 -53.87 37.69
C ARG A 230 -7.22 -54.17 39.18
N HIS A 231 -7.24 -53.14 40.02
CA HIS A 231 -7.68 -53.18 41.43
C HIS A 231 -8.96 -52.39 41.59
#